data_AF-A0A9X1NLD6-F1
#
_entry.id   AF-A0A9X1NLD6-F1
#
_cell.length_a   1.000
_cell.length_b   1.000
_cell.length_c   1.000
_cell.angle_alpha   90.00
_cell.angle_beta   90.00
_cell.angle_gamma   90.00
#
_symmetry.space_group_name_H-M   'P 1'
#
loop_
_entity.id
_entity.type
_entity.pdbx_description
1 polymer ?
#
loop_
_entity_poly.entity_id
_entity_poly.type
_entity_poly.pdbx_seq_one_letter_code
_entity_poly.pdbx_strand_id
1 'polypeptide(L)'
;MDSTDEVATDAVAGRGSRLSSGRGAQAAAQPSAGPGESAGTESSAGTEGSAGTEGSAGLESGAGIEGSGGARAESEVKPTRPAAGRARRKGSRAGVAVTISEVAKAAGVSTATVSNALNGRPGMAEETRTRILAAVDSLGYNINPTARNLRSGRTDAIGLLVPELDRPYFGQLATRLADRFEAHGRHLVLQRSGASREGELAATAFARLRMYDGVIVTVVGLEIDDLEKLSFMTPVVLVGERPVPSSFDHVKMDNVEGARLATAHLIERGARRIAIVGGSTDRTRQHLGTLRTQGWRDAHTAAGLRAPDELIVHPGALDLPSAHRTVLELAASHEFDGIFAVTDVVAIGAMRALADLGMSVPEQVQVVGFDDIDEAQYTVPSLTSVDPGKLELAENIVELLEKRMLEQGQRVPAEDRAQPVEVIVQPRLSVRGSTR
;
A
#
# COMPACT_ATOMS: atom_id res chain seq x y z
N MET A 1 -28.16 29.48 36.22
CA MET A 1 -28.61 30.50 37.18
C MET A 1 -28.87 31.75 36.36
N ASP A 2 -30.00 31.76 35.67
CA ASP A 2 -31.29 32.34 36.14
C ASP A 2 -31.24 33.87 36.02
N SER A 3 -32.18 34.59 35.42
CA SER A 3 -33.51 34.23 34.92
C SER A 3 -34.13 35.47 34.25
N THR A 4 -35.03 35.23 33.27
CA THR A 4 -36.32 35.95 32.99
C THR A 4 -36.30 37.45 32.62
N ASP A 5 -37.18 38.01 31.80
CA ASP A 5 -38.27 37.54 30.91
C ASP A 5 -38.75 38.73 30.04
N GLU A 6 -39.40 38.38 28.93
CA GLU A 6 -40.52 39.04 28.22
C GLU A 6 -40.53 40.54 27.86
N VAL A 7 -40.93 40.85 26.61
CA VAL A 7 -42.27 41.38 26.26
C VAL A 7 -42.43 41.56 24.73
N ALA A 8 -43.36 40.76 24.16
CA ALA A 8 -44.45 41.08 23.23
C ALA A 8 -44.27 41.54 21.74
N THR A 9 -44.92 40.75 20.85
CA THR A 9 -45.93 41.12 19.80
C THR A 9 -45.50 42.01 18.61
N ASP A 10 -45.98 41.89 17.36
CA ASP A 10 -47.02 41.08 16.71
C ASP A 10 -46.81 41.07 15.16
N ALA A 11 -47.50 40.13 14.53
CA ALA A 11 -47.83 39.86 13.13
C ALA A 11 -47.63 40.92 12.02
N VAL A 12 -47.42 40.45 10.77
CA VAL A 12 -48.42 40.52 9.67
C VAL A 12 -48.14 39.45 8.58
N ALA A 13 -49.25 38.82 8.17
CA ALA A 13 -49.54 37.95 7.03
C ALA A 13 -48.82 38.23 5.69
N GLY A 14 -48.74 37.32 4.73
CA GLY A 14 -49.32 35.99 4.58
C GLY A 14 -49.50 35.63 3.09
N ARG A 15 -49.83 34.34 2.87
CA ARG A 15 -50.44 33.73 1.67
C ARG A 15 -49.53 33.68 0.43
N GLY A 16 -49.16 32.51 -0.08
CA GLY A 16 -50.07 31.45 -0.57
C GLY A 16 -50.35 31.75 -2.04
N SER A 17 -50.20 30.84 -3.00
CA SER A 17 -50.47 29.41 -2.95
C SER A 17 -50.23 28.81 -4.35
N ARG A 18 -49.79 27.54 -4.39
CA ARG A 18 -50.39 26.40 -5.13
C ARG A 18 -50.58 26.54 -6.66
N LEU A 19 -50.48 25.53 -7.52
CA LEU A 19 -50.29 24.08 -7.47
C LEU A 19 -50.26 23.64 -8.95
N SER A 20 -49.57 22.51 -9.24
CA SER A 20 -49.96 21.42 -10.17
C SER A 20 -50.38 21.76 -11.62
N SER A 21 -50.03 21.07 -12.69
CA SER A 21 -49.73 19.64 -12.93
C SER A 21 -49.68 19.44 -14.46
N GLY A 22 -49.08 18.33 -14.90
CA GLY A 22 -49.43 17.66 -16.17
C GLY A 22 -48.26 17.55 -17.14
N ARG A 23 -47.53 16.42 -17.15
CA ARG A 23 -47.74 15.21 -17.97
C ARG A 23 -47.34 15.37 -19.45
N GLY A 24 -46.28 14.64 -19.81
CA GLY A 24 -46.24 13.78 -20.99
C GLY A 24 -45.48 14.29 -22.20
N ALA A 25 -44.35 13.65 -22.53
CA ALA A 25 -44.18 12.87 -23.76
C ALA A 25 -42.74 12.38 -23.92
N GLN A 26 -42.62 11.09 -24.27
CA GLN A 26 -41.41 10.39 -24.67
C GLN A 26 -40.86 10.92 -25.99
N ALA A 27 -39.53 10.91 -26.15
CA ALA A 27 -38.90 10.67 -27.44
C ALA A 27 -37.52 10.04 -27.23
N ALA A 28 -37.40 8.80 -27.68
CA ALA A 28 -36.16 8.05 -27.79
C ALA A 28 -35.32 8.58 -28.95
N ALA A 29 -34.00 8.58 -28.80
CA ALA A 29 -33.05 8.72 -29.90
C ALA A 29 -31.96 7.65 -29.75
N GLN A 30 -32.00 6.68 -30.65
CA GLN A 30 -30.93 5.73 -30.95
C GLN A 30 -29.79 6.45 -31.69
N PRO A 31 -28.59 5.85 -31.76
CA PRO A 31 -27.84 5.85 -33.00
C PRO A 31 -27.76 4.43 -33.57
N SER A 32 -27.99 4.40 -34.87
CA SER A 32 -27.99 3.29 -35.81
C SER A 32 -26.68 2.51 -35.86
N ALA A 33 -26.79 1.18 -35.81
CA ALA A 33 -25.84 0.25 -36.42
C ALA A 33 -26.36 -0.17 -37.80
N GLY A 34 -25.46 -0.26 -38.79
CA GLY A 34 -25.74 -0.82 -40.12
C GLY A 34 -24.52 -0.71 -41.04
N PRO A 35 -24.31 -1.67 -41.96
CA PRO A 35 -23.08 -2.44 -42.02
C PRO A 35 -22.20 -2.19 -43.26
N GLY A 36 -20.96 -2.63 -43.19
CA GLY A 36 -20.05 -2.75 -44.33
C GLY A 36 -19.18 -3.99 -44.19
N GLU A 37 -19.62 -5.09 -44.81
CA GLU A 37 -18.84 -6.30 -45.07
C GLU A 37 -17.95 -6.17 -46.32
N SER A 38 -17.05 -7.14 -46.45
CA SER A 38 -16.19 -7.52 -47.59
C SER A 38 -14.84 -6.81 -47.69
N ALA A 39 -13.76 -7.43 -48.15
CA ALA A 39 -13.31 -8.82 -48.31
C ALA A 39 -11.87 -8.69 -48.87
N GLY A 40 -10.98 -9.66 -48.63
CA GLY A 40 -9.69 -9.77 -49.31
C GLY A 40 -8.61 -10.40 -48.43
N THR A 41 -8.46 -11.73 -48.46
CA THR A 41 -7.41 -12.47 -49.21
C THR A 41 -6.01 -12.29 -48.60
N GLU A 42 -5.50 -13.27 -47.84
CA GLU A 42 -4.73 -14.46 -48.28
C GLU A 42 -3.24 -14.18 -48.56
N SER A 43 -2.43 -15.24 -48.30
CA SER A 43 -1.00 -15.46 -48.62
C SER A 43 -0.03 -15.19 -47.46
N SER A 44 0.39 -16.21 -46.70
CA SER A 44 1.43 -17.24 -46.98
C SER A 44 2.86 -16.68 -46.79
N ALA A 45 3.57 -17.18 -45.77
CA ALA A 45 4.59 -18.24 -45.87
C ALA A 45 5.93 -17.74 -46.46
N GLY A 46 7.01 -17.87 -45.67
CA GLY A 46 8.37 -17.52 -46.07
C GLY A 46 9.39 -17.88 -44.99
N THR A 47 9.90 -19.09 -45.11
CA THR A 47 10.89 -19.80 -44.28
C THR A 47 12.34 -19.32 -44.52
N GLU A 48 13.23 -19.66 -43.58
CA GLU A 48 14.70 -19.90 -43.75
C GLU A 48 15.62 -18.72 -44.12
N GLY A 49 16.86 -18.59 -43.63
CA GLY A 49 17.69 -19.48 -42.81
C GLY A 49 19.11 -18.91 -42.61
N SER A 50 19.86 -19.62 -41.75
CA SER A 50 21.34 -19.77 -41.62
C SER A 50 22.23 -18.51 -41.57
N ALA A 51 22.97 -18.29 -40.48
CA ALA A 51 24.27 -18.90 -40.13
C ALA A 51 25.45 -18.49 -41.03
N GLY A 52 26.52 -18.00 -40.40
CA GLY A 52 27.77 -17.64 -41.07
C GLY A 52 28.80 -17.06 -40.10
N THR A 53 29.69 -17.93 -39.65
CA THR A 53 30.76 -17.78 -38.66
C THR A 53 32.06 -17.22 -39.26
N GLU A 54 32.91 -16.72 -38.36
CA GLU A 54 34.39 -16.82 -38.33
C GLU A 54 35.33 -15.94 -39.18
N GLY A 55 36.41 -15.52 -38.49
CA GLY A 55 37.77 -15.34 -39.04
C GLY A 55 38.30 -13.90 -38.99
N SER A 56 38.87 -13.36 -37.90
CA SER A 56 40.15 -13.67 -37.22
C SER A 56 41.42 -13.04 -37.82
N ALA A 57 42.26 -12.52 -36.89
CA ALA A 57 43.70 -12.21 -36.96
C ALA A 57 44.11 -10.88 -37.63
N GLY A 58 45.03 -10.08 -37.09
CA GLY A 58 45.93 -10.25 -35.93
C GLY A 58 47.20 -9.39 -36.10
N LEU A 59 48.05 -9.40 -35.06
CA LEU A 59 49.44 -8.92 -34.94
C LEU A 59 49.61 -7.51 -34.31
N GLU A 60 49.99 -7.41 -33.02
CA GLU A 60 51.35 -7.57 -32.40
C GLU A 60 52.21 -6.31 -32.64
N SER A 61 52.98 -5.71 -31.72
CA SER A 61 53.76 -6.09 -30.52
C SER A 61 54.21 -4.74 -29.86
N GLY A 62 54.79 -4.57 -28.66
CA GLY A 62 55.39 -5.43 -27.64
C GLY A 62 56.36 -4.60 -26.74
N ALA A 63 56.75 -5.20 -25.61
CA ALA A 63 57.78 -4.83 -24.60
C ALA A 63 57.40 -3.75 -23.55
N GLY A 64 57.54 -3.93 -22.23
CA GLY A 64 58.36 -4.82 -21.37
C GLY A 64 59.10 -3.92 -20.35
N ILE A 65 59.09 -4.13 -19.02
CA ILE A 65 59.99 -5.03 -18.24
C ILE A 65 59.51 -5.09 -16.76
N GLU A 66 59.43 -6.32 -16.22
CA GLU A 66 59.78 -6.91 -14.89
C GLU A 66 59.81 -6.06 -13.58
N GLY A 67 59.51 -6.55 -12.36
CA GLY A 67 59.22 -7.88 -11.81
C GLY A 67 59.38 -7.92 -10.26
N SER A 68 58.96 -9.04 -9.64
CA SER A 68 58.92 -9.45 -8.21
C SER A 68 57.56 -9.25 -7.53
N GLY A 69 56.92 -10.24 -6.88
CA GLY A 69 57.29 -11.61 -6.51
C GLY A 69 56.76 -11.89 -5.09
N GLY A 70 55.66 -12.62 -4.95
CA GLY A 70 55.12 -12.98 -3.62
C GLY A 70 53.72 -13.58 -3.66
N ALA A 71 53.63 -14.89 -3.89
CA ALA A 71 52.41 -15.67 -3.83
C ALA A 71 51.89 -15.83 -2.39
N ARG A 72 50.58 -15.66 -2.16
CA ARG A 72 49.86 -16.18 -0.99
C ARG A 72 48.64 -16.96 -1.46
N ALA A 73 48.61 -18.21 -1.02
CA ALA A 73 47.63 -19.22 -1.36
C ALA A 73 46.29 -18.99 -0.64
N GLU A 74 45.20 -19.22 -1.38
CA GLU A 74 43.84 -19.35 -0.88
C GLU A 74 43.69 -20.71 -0.18
N SER A 75 43.23 -20.70 1.08
CA SER A 75 42.94 -21.92 1.83
C SER A 75 41.44 -22.20 1.84
N GLU A 76 41.01 -23.21 1.08
CA GLU A 76 39.70 -23.84 1.18
C GLU A 76 39.53 -24.52 2.55
N VAL A 77 38.50 -24.13 3.30
CA VAL A 77 38.10 -24.79 4.55
C VAL A 77 37.11 -25.90 4.22
N LYS A 78 37.57 -27.16 4.25
CA LYS A 78 36.70 -28.36 4.27
C LYS A 78 36.07 -28.54 5.65
N PRO A 79 34.76 -28.86 5.76
CA PRO A 79 34.15 -29.18 7.04
C PRO A 79 34.48 -30.62 7.45
N THR A 80 35.25 -30.77 8.52
CA THR A 80 35.55 -32.05 9.19
C THR A 80 34.38 -32.49 10.07
N ARG A 81 33.81 -33.68 9.82
CA ARG A 81 32.92 -34.40 10.76
C ARG A 81 33.77 -35.00 11.89
N PRO A 82 33.45 -34.79 13.18
CA PRO A 82 33.97 -35.66 14.22
C PRO A 82 33.08 -36.91 14.34
N ALA A 83 33.72 -38.07 14.28
CA ALA A 83 33.15 -39.33 14.75
C ALA A 83 33.29 -39.40 16.28
N ALA A 84 32.18 -39.58 17.00
CA ALA A 84 32.18 -39.94 18.41
C ALA A 84 30.97 -40.86 18.71
N GLY A 85 31.21 -41.86 19.55
CA GLY A 85 30.48 -43.12 19.63
C GLY A 85 29.00 -43.04 20.01
N ARG A 86 28.23 -43.96 19.42
CA ARG A 86 26.87 -44.30 19.83
C ARG A 86 26.89 -44.97 21.21
N ALA A 87 26.72 -44.18 22.27
CA ALA A 87 26.10 -44.66 23.50
C ALA A 87 24.59 -44.43 23.39
N ARG A 88 23.80 -45.51 23.35
CA ARG A 88 22.33 -45.49 23.36
C ARG A 88 21.83 -44.81 24.64
N ARG A 89 21.48 -43.51 24.59
CA ARG A 89 20.55 -42.92 25.57
C ARG A 89 19.13 -43.28 25.16
N LYS A 90 18.42 -43.97 26.06
CA LYS A 90 17.00 -44.31 25.97
C LYS A 90 16.19 -43.05 25.65
N GLY A 91 15.20 -43.21 24.76
CA GLY A 91 14.48 -42.13 24.10
C GLY A 91 13.87 -41.09 25.04
N SER A 92 14.13 -39.82 24.75
CA SER A 92 13.27 -38.71 25.13
C SER A 92 12.01 -38.79 24.29
N ARG A 93 10.88 -39.07 24.95
CA ARG A 93 9.52 -39.04 24.42
C ARG A 93 9.29 -37.71 23.69
N ALA A 94 8.74 -37.76 22.48
CA ALA A 94 8.27 -36.57 21.76
C ALA A 94 7.45 -35.68 22.70
N GLY A 95 7.78 -34.39 22.79
CA GLY A 95 7.09 -33.43 23.65
C GLY A 95 5.62 -33.35 23.27
N VAL A 96 4.75 -33.98 24.06
CA VAL A 96 3.31 -33.82 23.94
C VAL A 96 3.02 -32.41 24.42
N ALA A 97 2.56 -31.54 23.51
CA ALA A 97 2.09 -30.21 23.87
C ALA A 97 1.00 -30.34 24.94
N VAL A 98 1.17 -29.64 26.06
CA VAL A 98 0.21 -29.68 27.16
C VAL A 98 -1.17 -29.26 26.64
N THR A 99 -2.19 -30.02 26.99
CA THR A 99 -3.57 -29.81 26.52
C THR A 99 -4.44 -29.17 27.59
N ILE A 100 -5.55 -28.54 27.19
CA ILE A 100 -6.52 -27.97 28.13
C ILE A 100 -7.11 -29.02 29.09
N SER A 101 -7.10 -30.29 28.69
CA SER A 101 -7.51 -31.42 29.53
C SER A 101 -6.56 -31.66 30.70
N GLU A 102 -5.26 -31.50 30.48
CA GLU A 102 -4.23 -31.66 31.52
C GLU A 102 -4.29 -30.51 32.52
N VAL A 103 -4.54 -29.27 32.04
CA VAL A 103 -4.79 -28.12 32.92
C VAL A 103 -6.04 -28.33 33.76
N ALA A 104 -7.14 -28.82 33.17
CA ALA A 104 -8.38 -29.10 33.88
C ALA A 104 -8.19 -30.14 34.99
N LYS A 105 -7.43 -31.19 34.70
CA LYS A 105 -7.06 -32.21 35.68
C LYS A 105 -6.20 -31.66 36.81
N ALA A 106 -5.20 -30.83 36.50
CA ALA A 106 -4.33 -30.22 37.51
C ALA A 106 -5.07 -29.20 38.41
N ALA A 107 -6.00 -28.44 37.84
CA ALA A 107 -6.82 -27.48 38.57
C ALA A 107 -8.03 -28.10 39.29
N GLY A 108 -8.34 -29.38 39.05
CA GLY A 108 -9.47 -30.09 39.66
C GLY A 108 -10.84 -29.60 39.19
N VAL A 109 -10.94 -29.13 37.94
CA VAL A 109 -12.16 -28.56 37.36
C VAL A 109 -12.45 -29.17 35.97
N SER A 110 -13.60 -28.84 35.38
CA SER A 110 -13.90 -29.25 34.00
C SER A 110 -13.09 -28.46 32.97
N THR A 111 -12.88 -29.03 31.78
CA THR A 111 -12.26 -28.33 30.65
C THR A 111 -13.05 -27.09 30.22
N ALA A 112 -14.37 -27.10 30.39
CA ALA A 112 -15.24 -25.94 30.18
C ALA A 112 -14.96 -24.83 31.20
N THR A 113 -14.71 -25.18 32.47
CA THR A 113 -14.35 -24.22 33.53
C THR A 113 -12.99 -23.57 33.27
N VAL A 114 -11.97 -24.36 32.88
CA VAL A 114 -10.66 -23.80 32.46
C VAL A 114 -10.82 -22.86 31.27
N SER A 115 -11.60 -23.26 30.26
CA SER A 115 -11.89 -22.41 29.11
C SER A 115 -12.59 -21.11 29.51
N ASN A 116 -13.54 -21.14 30.44
CA ASN A 116 -14.24 -19.94 30.90
C ASN A 116 -13.30 -18.99 31.68
N ALA A 117 -12.41 -19.53 32.50
CA ALA A 117 -11.41 -18.76 33.24
C ALA A 117 -10.43 -18.06 32.29
N LEU A 118 -9.89 -18.80 31.32
CA LEU A 118 -8.95 -18.31 30.32
C LEU A 118 -9.55 -17.27 29.36
N ASN A 119 -10.86 -17.34 29.11
CA ASN A 119 -11.58 -16.36 28.28
C ASN A 119 -12.26 -15.24 29.10
N GLY A 120 -11.96 -15.14 30.41
CA GLY A 120 -12.41 -14.02 31.23
C GLY A 120 -13.93 -13.93 31.48
N ARG A 121 -14.69 -15.04 31.39
CA ARG A 121 -16.14 -14.99 31.60
C ARG A 121 -16.49 -14.63 33.05
N PRO A 122 -17.47 -13.72 33.28
CA PRO A 122 -17.90 -13.33 34.62
C PRO A 122 -18.65 -14.47 35.34
N GLY A 123 -18.69 -14.44 36.67
CA GLY A 123 -19.40 -15.43 37.50
C GLY A 123 -18.56 -16.59 38.00
N MET A 124 -17.23 -16.50 37.93
CA MET A 124 -16.31 -17.47 38.54
C MET A 124 -15.81 -16.97 39.89
N ALA A 125 -15.78 -17.84 40.90
CA ALA A 125 -15.12 -17.54 42.16
C ALA A 125 -13.62 -17.30 41.94
N GLU A 126 -13.09 -16.21 42.51
CA GLU A 126 -11.69 -15.82 42.34
C GLU A 126 -10.71 -16.92 42.76
N GLU A 127 -11.03 -17.68 43.81
CA GLU A 127 -10.23 -18.83 44.24
C GLU A 127 -10.06 -19.90 43.13
N THR A 128 -11.13 -20.19 42.40
CA THR A 128 -11.12 -21.12 41.27
C THR A 128 -10.29 -20.57 40.11
N ARG A 129 -10.38 -19.26 39.86
CA ARG A 129 -9.60 -18.58 38.82
C ARG A 129 -8.11 -18.62 39.12
N THR A 130 -7.70 -18.28 40.35
CA THR A 130 -6.31 -18.35 40.80
C THR A 130 -5.74 -19.75 40.65
N ARG A 131 -6.50 -20.78 41.02
CA ARG A 131 -6.09 -22.19 40.90
C ARG A 131 -5.87 -22.62 39.45
N ILE A 132 -6.73 -22.16 38.54
CA ILE A 132 -6.59 -22.45 37.11
C ILE A 132 -5.36 -21.74 36.53
N LEU A 133 -5.14 -20.46 36.84
CA LEU A 133 -3.99 -19.70 36.34
C LEU A 133 -2.66 -20.29 36.85
N ALA A 134 -2.60 -20.75 38.10
CA ALA A 134 -1.44 -21.46 38.64
C ALA A 134 -1.18 -22.80 37.92
N ALA A 135 -2.23 -23.54 37.57
CA ALA A 135 -2.11 -24.78 36.79
C ALA A 135 -1.66 -24.52 35.34
N VAL A 136 -2.09 -23.42 34.73
CA VAL A 136 -1.64 -22.99 33.39
C VAL A 136 -0.15 -22.66 33.38
N ASP A 137 0.29 -21.84 34.34
CA ASP A 137 1.67 -21.38 34.47
C ASP A 137 2.62 -22.55 34.78
N SER A 138 2.28 -23.38 35.77
CA SER A 138 3.10 -24.54 36.17
C SER A 138 3.25 -25.61 35.09
N LEU A 139 2.26 -25.77 34.21
CA LEU A 139 2.31 -26.72 33.11
C LEU A 139 2.84 -26.10 31.80
N GLY A 140 3.09 -24.79 31.76
CA GLY A 140 3.48 -24.10 30.53
C GLY A 140 2.41 -24.21 29.42
N TYR A 141 1.13 -24.30 29.81
CA TYR A 141 0.04 -24.42 28.85
C TYR A 141 -0.14 -23.11 28.08
N ASN A 142 0.08 -23.14 26.77
CA ASN A 142 -0.29 -22.06 25.89
C ASN A 142 -1.60 -22.40 25.17
N ILE A 143 -2.53 -21.46 25.17
CA ILE A 143 -3.79 -21.61 24.43
C ILE A 143 -3.43 -21.83 22.96
N ASN A 144 -3.89 -22.94 22.38
CA ASN A 144 -3.77 -23.15 20.94
C ASN A 144 -4.70 -22.15 20.23
N PRO A 145 -4.16 -21.18 19.47
CA PRO A 145 -4.95 -20.16 18.79
C PRO A 145 -5.97 -20.79 17.85
N THR A 146 -5.62 -21.87 17.16
CA THR A 146 -6.51 -22.61 16.26
C THR A 146 -7.73 -23.17 17.00
N ALA A 147 -7.54 -23.73 18.20
CA ALA A 147 -8.64 -24.26 19.02
C ALA A 147 -9.52 -23.15 19.61
N ARG A 148 -8.95 -21.98 19.91
CA ARG A 148 -9.70 -20.77 20.31
C ARG A 148 -10.52 -20.24 19.13
N ASN A 149 -9.91 -20.10 17.96
CA ASN A 149 -10.50 -19.57 16.74
C ASN A 149 -11.66 -20.45 16.23
N LEU A 150 -11.52 -21.78 16.31
CA LEU A 150 -12.62 -22.70 16.00
C LEU A 150 -13.83 -22.53 16.95
N ARG A 151 -13.60 -22.10 18.20
CA ARG A 151 -14.64 -21.97 19.22
C ARG A 151 -15.29 -20.59 19.23
N SER A 152 -14.53 -19.54 18.95
CA SER A 152 -15.01 -18.16 18.81
C SER A 152 -15.55 -17.86 17.41
N GLY A 153 -15.11 -18.61 16.39
CA GLY A 153 -15.37 -18.32 14.98
C GLY A 153 -14.59 -17.12 14.43
N ARG A 154 -13.61 -16.61 15.20
CA ARG A 154 -12.83 -15.38 14.92
C ARG A 154 -11.34 -15.61 15.18
N THR A 155 -10.48 -15.02 14.36
CA THR A 155 -9.01 -15.12 14.49
C THR A 155 -8.37 -13.92 15.20
N ASP A 156 -9.11 -12.82 15.36
CA ASP A 156 -8.62 -11.52 15.82
C ASP A 156 -7.50 -10.94 14.92
N ALA A 157 -7.30 -11.53 13.74
CA ALA A 157 -6.25 -11.16 12.79
C ALA A 157 -6.81 -10.36 11.62
N ILE A 158 -6.18 -9.23 11.29
CA ILE A 158 -6.46 -8.43 10.10
C ILE A 158 -5.31 -8.59 9.13
N GLY A 159 -5.59 -9.05 7.91
CA GLY A 159 -4.58 -9.13 6.85
C GLY A 159 -4.35 -7.75 6.22
N LEU A 160 -3.10 -7.32 6.07
CA LEU A 160 -2.73 -6.16 5.28
C LEU A 160 -1.81 -6.60 4.13
N LEU A 161 -2.31 -6.51 2.91
CA LEU A 161 -1.53 -6.73 1.70
C LEU A 161 -0.91 -5.42 1.23
N VAL A 162 0.42 -5.42 1.16
CA VAL A 162 1.21 -4.30 0.61
C VAL A 162 2.09 -4.76 -0.55
N PRO A 163 2.40 -3.88 -1.51
CA PRO A 163 3.28 -4.21 -2.63
C PRO A 163 4.67 -4.63 -2.17
N GLU A 164 5.24 -3.86 -1.26
CA GLU A 164 6.63 -3.97 -0.82
C GLU A 164 6.71 -3.62 0.68
N LEU A 165 7.63 -4.26 1.41
CA LEU A 165 7.75 -4.09 2.87
C LEU A 165 8.87 -3.13 3.26
N ASP A 166 9.80 -2.87 2.34
CA ASP A 166 10.98 -2.03 2.50
C ASP A 166 10.71 -0.56 2.11
N ARG A 167 9.47 -0.20 1.75
CA ARG A 167 9.10 1.19 1.47
C ARG A 167 8.57 1.87 2.74
N PRO A 168 9.15 3.00 3.17
CA PRO A 168 8.78 3.67 4.43
C PRO A 168 7.28 4.00 4.53
N TYR A 169 6.65 4.42 3.42
CA TYR A 169 5.22 4.69 3.37
C TYR A 169 4.36 3.52 3.88
N PHE A 170 4.64 2.29 3.43
CA PHE A 170 3.85 1.12 3.84
C PHE A 170 4.11 0.74 5.30
N GLY A 171 5.34 0.89 5.80
CA GLY A 171 5.65 0.66 7.22
C GLY A 171 4.93 1.66 8.14
N GLN A 172 4.91 2.93 7.75
CA GLN A 172 4.23 4.00 8.47
C GLN A 172 2.70 3.85 8.46
N LEU A 173 2.11 3.43 7.32
CA LEU A 173 0.68 3.12 7.25
C LEU A 173 0.33 1.89 8.09
N ALA A 174 1.14 0.81 7.98
CA ALA A 174 0.93 -0.40 8.76
C ALA A 174 1.00 -0.13 10.27
N THR A 175 1.92 0.71 10.74
CA THR A 175 2.01 1.12 12.14
C THR A 175 0.71 1.81 12.59
N ARG A 176 0.22 2.79 11.82
CA ARG A 176 -1.03 3.51 12.14
C ARG A 176 -2.26 2.62 12.15
N LEU A 177 -2.30 1.61 11.28
CA LEU A 177 -3.36 0.60 11.24
C LEU A 177 -3.25 -0.35 12.44
N ALA A 178 -2.05 -0.82 12.76
CA ALA A 178 -1.80 -1.72 13.89
C ALA A 178 -2.27 -1.08 15.21
N ASP A 179 -1.84 0.15 15.51
CA ASP A 179 -2.25 0.87 16.72
C ASP A 179 -3.78 0.95 16.88
N ARG A 180 -4.49 1.16 15.77
CA ARG A 180 -5.96 1.28 15.74
C ARG A 180 -6.64 -0.06 15.91
N PHE A 181 -6.20 -1.10 15.21
CA PHE A 181 -6.77 -2.44 15.36
C PHE A 181 -6.48 -3.04 16.75
N GLU A 182 -5.32 -2.73 17.34
CA GLU A 182 -4.97 -3.14 18.70
C GLU A 182 -5.93 -2.54 19.73
N ALA A 183 -6.39 -1.29 19.53
CA ALA A 183 -7.43 -0.68 20.36
C ALA A 183 -8.77 -1.45 20.30
N HIS A 184 -9.00 -2.25 19.25
CA HIS A 184 -10.14 -3.15 19.08
C HIS A 184 -9.82 -4.63 19.44
N GLY A 185 -8.66 -4.89 20.05
CA GLY A 185 -8.23 -6.24 20.44
C GLY A 185 -7.82 -7.13 19.26
N ARG A 186 -7.37 -6.52 18.16
CA ARG A 186 -6.97 -7.22 16.92
C ARG A 186 -5.52 -6.95 16.58
N HIS A 187 -4.93 -7.84 15.81
CA HIS A 187 -3.54 -7.73 15.38
C HIS A 187 -3.43 -7.74 13.86
N LEU A 188 -2.48 -6.95 13.35
CA LEU A 188 -2.22 -6.82 11.92
C LEU A 188 -1.23 -7.90 11.45
N VAL A 189 -1.53 -8.54 10.33
CA VAL A 189 -0.66 -9.52 9.66
C VAL A 189 -0.29 -8.99 8.29
N LEU A 190 0.99 -8.63 8.11
CA LEU A 190 1.48 -8.08 6.85
C LEU A 190 1.82 -9.19 5.86
N GLN A 191 1.40 -9.00 4.61
CA GLN A 191 1.76 -9.84 3.48
C GLN A 191 2.25 -8.98 2.32
N ARG A 192 3.27 -9.46 1.60
CA ARG A 192 3.83 -8.80 0.42
C ARG A 192 3.18 -9.35 -0.85
N SER A 193 2.73 -8.49 -1.76
CA SER A 193 2.23 -8.86 -3.11
C SER A 193 3.28 -8.72 -4.23
N GLY A 194 4.36 -7.99 -3.98
CA GLY A 194 5.38 -7.72 -5.00
C GLY A 194 4.90 -6.80 -6.13
N ALA A 195 3.87 -5.98 -5.88
CA ALA A 195 3.27 -5.09 -6.88
C ALA A 195 2.81 -5.82 -8.16
N SER A 196 2.41 -7.09 -8.04
CA SER A 196 2.13 -7.96 -9.18
C SER A 196 0.71 -8.50 -9.12
N ARG A 197 0.07 -8.61 -10.28
CA ARG A 197 -1.26 -9.24 -10.42
C ARG A 197 -1.29 -10.65 -9.80
N GLU A 198 -0.25 -11.45 -10.06
CA GLU A 198 -0.14 -12.80 -9.51
C GLU A 198 -0.02 -12.81 -7.98
N GLY A 199 0.86 -11.97 -7.43
CA GLY A 199 1.03 -11.87 -5.98
C GLY A 199 -0.20 -11.32 -5.26
N GLU A 200 -0.93 -10.38 -5.89
CA GLU A 200 -2.20 -9.88 -5.37
C GLU A 200 -3.29 -10.97 -5.41
N LEU A 201 -3.44 -11.72 -6.52
CA LEU A 201 -4.36 -12.86 -6.57
C LEU A 201 -4.01 -13.94 -5.54
N ALA A 202 -2.73 -14.28 -5.40
CA ALA A 202 -2.27 -15.25 -4.41
C ALA A 202 -2.59 -14.79 -2.98
N ALA A 203 -2.41 -13.51 -2.67
CA ALA A 203 -2.76 -12.94 -1.38
C ALA A 203 -4.27 -12.97 -1.10
N THR A 204 -5.10 -12.71 -2.11
CA THR A 204 -6.57 -12.81 -1.95
C THR A 204 -7.05 -14.24 -1.70
N ALA A 205 -6.29 -15.26 -2.14
CA ALA A 205 -6.59 -16.65 -1.80
C ALA A 205 -6.50 -16.91 -0.28
N PHE A 206 -5.60 -16.24 0.44
CA PHE A 206 -5.53 -16.34 1.90
C PHE A 206 -6.76 -15.70 2.58
N ALA A 207 -7.31 -14.63 2.01
CA ALA A 207 -8.58 -14.06 2.46
C ALA A 207 -9.75 -15.07 2.35
N ARG A 208 -9.71 -15.96 1.34
CA ARG A 208 -10.71 -17.02 1.15
C ARG A 208 -10.60 -18.16 2.16
N LEU A 209 -9.42 -18.38 2.75
CA LEU A 209 -9.18 -19.45 3.72
C LEU A 209 -9.63 -19.10 5.15
N ARG A 210 -10.31 -17.97 5.38
CA ARG A 210 -10.78 -17.51 6.71
C ARG A 210 -9.65 -17.43 7.75
N MET A 211 -8.44 -17.18 7.29
CA MET A 211 -7.26 -16.95 8.14
C MET A 211 -7.32 -15.59 8.85
N TYR A 212 -8.04 -14.65 8.26
CA TYR A 212 -8.24 -13.29 8.75
C TYR A 212 -9.73 -13.04 8.98
N ASP A 213 -10.04 -12.21 9.97
CA ASP A 213 -11.39 -11.72 10.20
C ASP A 213 -11.74 -10.56 9.24
N GLY A 214 -10.73 -9.85 8.72
CA GLY A 214 -10.84 -8.76 7.75
C GLY A 214 -9.55 -8.62 6.95
N VAL A 215 -9.62 -8.08 5.73
CA VAL A 215 -8.45 -7.90 4.86
C VAL A 215 -8.42 -6.51 4.24
N ILE A 216 -7.25 -5.89 4.22
CA ILE A 216 -6.95 -4.65 3.53
C ILE A 216 -6.05 -4.98 2.36
N VAL A 217 -6.45 -4.57 1.16
CA VAL A 217 -5.72 -4.89 -0.07
C VAL A 217 -5.26 -3.60 -0.74
N THR A 218 -3.95 -3.37 -0.76
CA THR A 218 -3.38 -2.33 -1.63
C THR A 218 -3.37 -2.84 -3.07
N VAL A 219 -4.13 -2.21 -3.95
CA VAL A 219 -4.33 -2.64 -5.34
C VAL A 219 -3.38 -1.90 -6.25
N VAL A 220 -2.45 -2.63 -6.88
CA VAL A 220 -1.47 -2.08 -7.83
C VAL A 220 -1.50 -2.84 -9.15
N GLY A 221 -1.42 -4.17 -9.08
CA GLY A 221 -1.33 -5.07 -10.23
C GLY A 221 -2.67 -5.56 -10.74
N LEU A 222 -3.69 -5.69 -9.89
CA LEU A 222 -5.03 -6.10 -10.31
C LEU A 222 -5.73 -4.98 -11.09
N GLU A 223 -6.47 -5.40 -12.11
CA GLU A 223 -7.39 -4.55 -12.85
C GLU A 223 -8.83 -4.78 -12.37
N ILE A 224 -9.75 -3.88 -12.75
CA ILE A 224 -11.16 -3.94 -12.31
C ILE A 224 -11.81 -5.30 -12.66
N ASP A 225 -11.56 -5.82 -13.86
CA ASP A 225 -12.04 -7.13 -14.33
C ASP A 225 -11.53 -8.32 -13.51
N ASP A 226 -10.39 -8.18 -12.83
CA ASP A 226 -9.89 -9.19 -11.91
C ASP A 226 -10.68 -9.15 -10.61
N LEU A 227 -10.87 -7.94 -10.07
CA LEU A 227 -11.59 -7.69 -8.82
C LEU A 227 -13.07 -8.11 -8.93
N GLU A 228 -13.73 -7.90 -10.07
CA GLU A 228 -15.13 -8.36 -10.29
C GLU A 228 -15.28 -9.88 -10.19
N LYS A 229 -14.22 -10.63 -10.55
CA LYS A 229 -14.21 -12.09 -10.47
C LYS A 229 -13.86 -12.58 -9.06
N LEU A 230 -13.42 -11.70 -8.17
CA LEU A 230 -13.08 -12.05 -6.80
C LEU A 230 -14.32 -12.00 -5.92
N SER A 231 -14.75 -13.18 -5.48
CA SER A 231 -15.59 -13.29 -4.28
C SER A 231 -14.70 -13.36 -3.03
N PHE A 232 -14.94 -12.44 -2.09
CA PHE A 232 -14.34 -12.45 -0.76
C PHE A 232 -15.35 -13.00 0.24
N MET A 233 -14.98 -14.06 0.96
CA MET A 233 -15.76 -14.57 2.09
C MET A 233 -15.51 -13.78 3.39
N THR A 234 -14.56 -12.87 3.35
CA THR A 234 -14.05 -12.09 4.47
C THR A 234 -14.19 -10.62 4.10
N PRO A 235 -14.63 -9.74 5.02
CA PRO A 235 -14.68 -8.30 4.83
C PRO A 235 -13.38 -7.77 4.23
N VAL A 236 -13.51 -6.93 3.21
CA VAL A 236 -12.37 -6.39 2.48
C VAL A 236 -12.54 -4.89 2.26
N VAL A 237 -11.45 -4.15 2.44
CA VAL A 237 -11.31 -2.76 2.03
C VAL A 237 -10.18 -2.67 1.03
N LEU A 238 -10.45 -2.09 -0.13
CA LEU A 238 -9.45 -1.87 -1.18
C LEU A 238 -8.80 -0.50 -0.98
N VAL A 239 -7.50 -0.42 -1.20
CA VAL A 239 -6.69 0.79 -1.02
C VAL A 239 -5.83 1.02 -2.24
N GLY A 240 -5.66 2.29 -2.63
CA GLY A 240 -4.80 2.69 -3.75
C GLY A 240 -5.59 3.28 -4.90
N GLU A 241 -4.90 3.65 -5.97
CA GLU A 241 -5.48 4.47 -7.03
C GLU A 241 -6.09 3.72 -8.22
N ARG A 242 -5.98 2.39 -8.27
CA ARG A 242 -6.61 1.60 -9.33
C ARG A 242 -8.14 1.72 -9.25
N PRO A 243 -8.84 1.79 -10.40
CA PRO A 243 -10.29 1.63 -10.42
C PRO A 243 -10.69 0.29 -9.83
N VAL A 244 -11.70 0.29 -8.96
CA VAL A 244 -12.24 -0.92 -8.34
C VAL A 244 -13.74 -1.03 -8.57
N PRO A 245 -14.33 -2.24 -8.50
CA PRO A 245 -15.77 -2.41 -8.61
C PRO A 245 -16.51 -1.70 -7.48
N SER A 246 -17.70 -1.17 -7.78
CA SER A 246 -18.56 -0.51 -6.79
C SER A 246 -19.11 -1.44 -5.70
N SER A 247 -18.82 -2.74 -5.78
CA SER A 247 -19.13 -3.73 -4.75
C SER A 247 -18.15 -3.72 -3.56
N PHE A 248 -17.09 -2.90 -3.62
CA PHE A 248 -16.06 -2.83 -2.58
C PHE A 248 -15.96 -1.45 -1.95
N ASP A 249 -15.72 -1.42 -0.63
CA ASP A 249 -15.28 -0.20 0.02
C ASP A 249 -13.88 0.14 -0.50
N HIS A 250 -13.68 1.40 -0.88
CA HIS A 250 -12.45 1.87 -1.50
C HIS A 250 -11.94 3.12 -0.79
N VAL A 251 -10.71 3.08 -0.30
CA VAL A 251 -10.04 4.24 0.29
C VAL A 251 -8.85 4.61 -0.58
N LYS A 252 -8.85 5.83 -1.11
CA LYS A 252 -7.76 6.34 -1.94
C LYS A 252 -7.34 7.73 -1.51
N MET A 253 -6.12 8.10 -1.86
CA MET A 253 -5.64 9.47 -1.75
C MET A 253 -5.92 10.23 -3.05
N ASP A 254 -6.11 11.55 -2.96
CA ASP A 254 -6.21 12.40 -4.15
C ASP A 254 -4.82 12.67 -4.76
N ASN A 255 -4.34 11.72 -5.56
CA ASN A 255 -3.03 11.80 -6.22
C ASN A 255 -2.92 13.00 -7.18
N VAL A 256 -4.02 13.35 -7.85
CA VAL A 256 -4.03 14.45 -8.82
C VAL A 256 -3.92 15.78 -8.08
N GLU A 257 -4.74 15.98 -7.04
CA GLU A 257 -4.68 17.20 -6.24
C GLU A 257 -3.33 17.32 -5.52
N GLY A 258 -2.79 16.24 -4.97
CA GLY A 258 -1.51 16.27 -4.27
C GLY A 258 -0.36 16.69 -5.20
N ALA A 259 -0.31 16.14 -6.42
CA ALA A 259 0.68 16.53 -7.41
C ALA A 259 0.47 17.96 -7.94
N ARG A 260 -0.79 18.40 -8.05
CA ARG A 260 -1.13 19.78 -8.40
C ARG A 260 -0.62 20.75 -7.33
N LEU A 261 -0.84 20.47 -6.05
CA LEU A 261 -0.32 21.26 -4.91
C LEU A 261 1.20 21.33 -4.91
N ALA A 262 1.88 20.20 -5.06
CA ALA A 262 3.34 20.13 -5.13
C ALA A 262 3.91 21.01 -6.26
N THR A 263 3.34 20.87 -7.46
CA THR A 263 3.82 21.57 -8.65
C THR A 263 3.46 23.05 -8.61
N ALA A 264 2.26 23.40 -8.14
CA ALA A 264 1.85 24.79 -7.94
C ALA A 264 2.78 25.51 -6.97
N HIS A 265 3.15 24.87 -5.84
CA HIS A 265 4.12 25.42 -4.90
C HIS A 265 5.48 25.71 -5.55
N LEU A 266 6.02 24.77 -6.34
CA LEU A 266 7.26 25.01 -7.09
C LEU A 266 7.16 26.24 -8.01
N ILE A 267 6.04 26.37 -8.75
CA ILE A 267 5.78 27.51 -9.64
C ILE A 267 5.68 28.82 -8.86
N GLU A 268 4.95 28.82 -7.75
CA GLU A 268 4.79 29.97 -6.84
C GLU A 268 6.14 30.41 -6.25
N ARG A 269 7.05 29.46 -5.97
CA ARG A 269 8.44 29.72 -5.54
C ARG A 269 9.40 30.03 -6.69
N GLY A 270 8.86 30.29 -7.88
CA GLY A 270 9.63 30.80 -9.01
C GLY A 270 10.25 29.74 -9.93
N ALA A 271 10.03 28.44 -9.69
CA ALA A 271 10.43 27.41 -10.67
C ALA A 271 9.58 27.54 -11.95
N ARG A 272 10.17 27.26 -13.11
CA ARG A 272 9.52 27.40 -14.42
C ARG A 272 9.70 26.17 -15.30
N ARG A 273 10.79 25.43 -15.13
CA ARG A 273 11.10 24.20 -15.85
C ARG A 273 11.16 23.07 -14.82
N ILE A 274 9.99 22.48 -14.55
CA ILE A 274 9.83 21.50 -13.48
C ILE A 274 9.83 20.10 -14.07
N ALA A 275 10.82 19.28 -13.71
CA ALA A 275 10.82 17.87 -14.03
C ALA A 275 9.90 17.07 -13.11
N ILE A 276 9.30 16.00 -13.63
CA ILE A 276 8.63 14.98 -12.83
C ILE A 276 9.39 13.66 -12.91
N VAL A 277 9.87 13.17 -11.76
CA VAL A 277 10.65 11.93 -11.65
C VAL A 277 9.76 10.82 -11.10
N GLY A 278 9.59 9.76 -11.89
CA GLY A 278 8.59 8.70 -11.71
C GLY A 278 7.23 9.03 -12.33
N GLY A 279 7.17 10.08 -13.16
CA GLY A 279 6.00 10.39 -13.98
C GLY A 279 5.83 9.40 -15.14
N SER A 280 4.73 9.53 -15.87
CA SER A 280 4.42 8.69 -17.03
C SER A 280 3.79 9.51 -18.15
N THR A 281 4.24 9.25 -19.38
CA THR A 281 3.62 9.80 -20.59
C THR A 281 2.38 9.00 -21.02
N ASP A 282 2.17 7.81 -20.44
CA ASP A 282 0.94 7.03 -20.65
C ASP A 282 -0.27 7.82 -20.15
N ARG A 283 -1.31 7.89 -20.97
CA ARG A 283 -2.60 8.53 -20.66
C ARG A 283 -3.77 7.55 -20.66
N THR A 284 -3.50 6.28 -20.96
CA THR A 284 -4.51 5.24 -21.15
C THR A 284 -4.78 4.46 -19.89
N ARG A 285 -3.79 4.35 -19.00
CA ARG A 285 -3.91 3.62 -17.73
C ARG A 285 -3.90 4.55 -16.54
N GLN A 286 -4.70 4.21 -15.53
CA GLN A 286 -4.66 4.87 -14.23
C GLN A 286 -3.74 4.10 -13.28
N HIS A 287 -2.67 4.77 -12.85
CA HIS A 287 -1.74 4.33 -11.81
C HIS A 287 -1.06 5.56 -11.20
N LEU A 288 -0.31 5.40 -10.10
CA LEU A 288 0.38 6.48 -9.39
C LEU A 288 1.06 7.50 -10.33
N GLY A 289 1.95 7.01 -11.19
CA GLY A 289 2.68 7.84 -12.14
C GLY A 289 1.79 8.65 -13.10
N THR A 290 0.70 8.09 -13.64
CA THR A 290 -0.18 8.82 -14.56
C THR A 290 -1.00 9.89 -13.84
N LEU A 291 -1.53 9.59 -12.66
CA LEU A 291 -2.32 10.54 -11.87
C LEU A 291 -1.48 11.69 -11.34
N ARG A 292 -0.28 11.42 -10.82
CA ARG A 292 0.63 12.47 -10.35
C ARG A 292 1.17 13.30 -11.53
N THR A 293 1.38 12.69 -12.70
CA THR A 293 1.70 13.45 -13.93
C THR A 293 0.54 14.35 -14.37
N GLN A 294 -0.71 13.91 -14.21
CA GLN A 294 -1.88 14.72 -14.51
C GLN A 294 -1.91 15.99 -13.65
N GLY A 295 -1.78 15.87 -12.33
CA GLY A 295 -1.73 17.03 -11.42
C GLY A 295 -0.56 17.99 -11.72
N TRP A 296 0.60 17.45 -12.08
CA TRP A 296 1.75 18.26 -12.55
C TRP A 296 1.39 19.09 -13.80
N ARG A 297 0.70 18.51 -14.79
CA ARG A 297 0.26 19.24 -15.99
C ARG A 297 -0.84 20.25 -15.69
N ASP A 298 -1.76 19.93 -14.79
CA ASP A 298 -2.84 20.82 -14.41
C ASP A 298 -2.31 22.09 -13.74
N ALA A 299 -1.29 21.95 -12.87
CA ALA A 299 -0.61 23.09 -12.27
C ALA A 299 0.12 23.98 -13.30
N HIS A 300 0.83 23.38 -14.27
CA HIS A 300 1.44 24.14 -15.37
C HIS A 300 0.40 24.88 -16.20
N THR A 301 -0.69 24.19 -16.56
CA THR A 301 -1.78 24.77 -17.35
C THR A 301 -2.42 25.95 -16.62
N ALA A 302 -2.72 25.80 -15.33
CA ALA A 302 -3.28 26.86 -14.50
C ALA A 302 -2.38 28.09 -14.40
N ALA A 303 -1.05 27.90 -14.45
CA ALA A 303 -0.06 28.97 -14.43
C ALA A 303 0.29 29.53 -15.83
N GLY A 304 -0.31 29.01 -16.90
CA GLY A 304 0.03 29.40 -18.27
C GLY A 304 1.44 28.96 -18.71
N LEU A 305 2.01 27.94 -18.07
CA LEU A 305 3.34 27.39 -18.38
C LEU A 305 3.24 26.13 -19.26
N ARG A 306 4.31 25.86 -20.00
CA ARG A 306 4.43 24.60 -20.76
C ARG A 306 4.86 23.46 -19.84
N ALA A 307 4.29 22.28 -20.07
CA ALA A 307 4.62 21.04 -19.40
C ALA A 307 5.23 20.05 -20.41
N PRO A 308 6.52 20.18 -20.77
CA PRO A 308 7.12 19.43 -21.87
C PRO A 308 7.34 17.97 -21.49
N ASP A 309 7.03 17.05 -22.41
CA ASP A 309 7.11 15.60 -22.16
C ASP A 309 8.56 15.12 -21.92
N GLU A 310 9.56 15.84 -22.43
CA GLU A 310 10.99 15.58 -22.20
C GLU A 310 11.42 15.71 -20.72
N LEU A 311 10.60 16.40 -19.89
CA LEU A 311 10.82 16.54 -18.46
C LEU A 311 10.05 15.50 -17.62
N ILE A 312 9.43 14.51 -18.28
CA ILE A 312 8.75 13.38 -17.64
C ILE A 312 9.66 12.16 -17.74
N VAL A 313 10.28 11.80 -16.63
CA VAL A 313 11.22 10.68 -16.59
C VAL A 313 10.74 9.61 -15.63
N HIS A 314 10.95 8.33 -15.99
CA HIS A 314 10.59 7.19 -15.16
C HIS A 314 11.85 6.37 -14.82
N PRO A 315 12.20 6.19 -13.53
CA PRO A 315 13.43 5.53 -13.12
C PRO A 315 13.40 3.99 -13.29
N GLY A 316 12.28 3.44 -13.73
CA GLY A 316 12.04 1.99 -13.79
C GLY A 316 11.54 1.48 -12.45
N ALA A 317 12.37 1.57 -11.40
CA ALA A 317 11.98 1.33 -10.02
C ALA A 317 11.90 2.65 -9.24
N LEU A 318 10.89 2.80 -8.38
CA LEU A 318 10.72 3.97 -7.52
C LEU A 318 11.60 3.86 -6.26
N ASP A 319 12.90 3.69 -6.43
CA ASP A 319 13.89 3.52 -5.35
C ASP A 319 15.01 4.56 -5.42
N LEU A 320 15.84 4.62 -4.37
CA LEU A 320 16.93 5.59 -4.24
C LEU A 320 17.94 5.48 -5.40
N PRO A 321 18.50 4.29 -5.72
CA PRO A 321 19.53 4.19 -6.76
C PRO A 321 19.01 4.52 -8.16
N SER A 322 17.78 4.09 -8.48
CA SER A 322 17.20 4.35 -9.79
C SER A 322 16.85 5.83 -9.96
N ALA A 323 16.28 6.46 -8.94
CA ALA A 323 16.02 7.90 -8.94
C ALA A 323 17.30 8.72 -9.10
N HIS A 324 18.36 8.35 -8.37
CA HIS A 324 19.67 9.00 -8.45
C HIS A 324 20.22 8.96 -9.89
N ARG A 325 20.33 7.77 -10.49
CA ARG A 325 20.81 7.60 -11.86
C ARG A 325 19.99 8.39 -12.87
N THR A 326 18.66 8.31 -12.77
CA THR A 326 17.76 8.99 -13.71
C THR A 326 17.90 10.52 -13.66
N VAL A 327 18.15 11.09 -12.49
CA VAL A 327 18.37 12.55 -12.37
C VAL A 327 19.73 12.97 -12.92
N LEU A 328 20.77 12.15 -12.76
CA LEU A 328 22.07 12.39 -13.42
C LEU A 328 21.92 12.41 -14.95
N GLU A 329 21.20 11.43 -15.51
CA GLU A 329 20.94 11.34 -16.96
C GLU A 329 20.08 12.51 -17.47
N LEU A 330 19.06 12.90 -16.69
CA LEU A 330 18.21 14.04 -17.01
C LEU A 330 19.01 15.34 -17.06
N ALA A 331 19.85 15.61 -16.04
CA ALA A 331 20.67 16.82 -15.96
C ALA A 331 21.74 16.90 -17.06
N ALA A 332 22.16 15.77 -17.62
CA ALA A 332 23.08 15.75 -18.76
C ALA A 332 22.43 16.21 -20.08
N SER A 333 21.10 16.15 -20.18
CA SER A 333 20.37 16.35 -21.44
C SER A 333 19.39 17.53 -21.40
N HIS A 334 18.93 17.94 -20.21
CA HIS A 334 17.88 18.93 -20.06
C HIS A 334 18.14 19.86 -18.86
N GLU A 335 17.83 21.14 -19.05
CA GLU A 335 17.80 22.12 -17.96
C GLU A 335 16.45 22.07 -17.23
N PHE A 336 16.50 22.16 -15.90
CA PHE A 336 15.34 22.27 -15.02
C PHE A 336 15.73 23.04 -13.75
N ASP A 337 14.76 23.72 -13.14
CA ASP A 337 14.90 24.51 -11.90
C ASP A 337 13.97 24.04 -10.77
N GLY A 338 13.19 22.99 -11.04
CA GLY A 338 12.36 22.30 -10.07
C GLY A 338 12.25 20.81 -10.38
N ILE A 339 12.11 19.99 -9.34
CA ILE A 339 11.76 18.59 -9.42
C ILE A 339 10.53 18.33 -8.55
N PHE A 340 9.49 17.76 -9.15
CA PHE A 340 8.47 17.02 -8.44
C PHE A 340 8.80 15.52 -8.54
N ALA A 341 9.20 14.91 -7.43
CA ALA A 341 9.42 13.48 -7.35
C ALA A 341 8.14 12.79 -6.89
N VAL A 342 7.73 11.74 -7.61
CA VAL A 342 6.46 11.06 -7.31
C VAL A 342 6.48 10.25 -6.03
N THR A 343 7.58 10.18 -5.27
CA THR A 343 7.62 9.69 -3.89
C THR A 343 8.78 10.38 -3.16
N ASP A 344 8.78 10.39 -1.83
CA ASP A 344 9.90 10.93 -1.04
C ASP A 344 11.17 10.12 -1.21
N VAL A 345 11.07 8.80 -1.39
CA VAL A 345 12.22 7.94 -1.71
C VAL A 345 12.87 8.39 -3.02
N VAL A 346 12.07 8.67 -4.04
CA VAL A 346 12.56 9.20 -5.32
C VAL A 346 13.13 10.61 -5.14
N ALA A 347 12.51 11.46 -4.32
CA ALA A 347 12.97 12.81 -4.03
C ALA A 347 14.35 12.81 -3.35
N ILE A 348 14.57 11.91 -2.39
CA ILE A 348 15.85 11.75 -1.70
C ILE A 348 16.93 11.28 -2.67
N GLY A 349 16.62 10.33 -3.56
CA GLY A 349 17.52 9.90 -4.63
C GLY A 349 17.87 11.05 -5.59
N ALA A 350 16.88 11.87 -5.95
CA ALA A 350 17.07 13.06 -6.76
C ALA A 350 17.96 14.11 -6.08
N MET A 351 17.72 14.43 -4.81
CA MET A 351 18.57 15.35 -4.05
C MET A 351 20.00 14.86 -3.95
N ARG A 352 20.21 13.54 -3.81
CA ARG A 352 21.57 12.97 -3.83
C ARG A 352 22.25 13.19 -5.18
N ALA A 353 21.55 13.02 -6.29
CA ALA A 353 22.11 13.25 -7.63
C ALA A 353 22.46 14.72 -7.85
N LEU A 354 21.59 15.63 -7.43
CA LEU A 354 21.87 17.07 -7.48
C LEU A 354 23.11 17.44 -6.66
N ALA A 355 23.26 16.88 -5.47
CA ALA A 355 24.45 17.08 -4.65
C ALA A 355 25.74 16.57 -5.34
N ASP A 356 25.68 15.40 -5.99
CA ASP A 356 26.83 14.86 -6.75
C ASP A 356 27.19 15.70 -7.99
N LEU A 357 26.20 16.38 -8.58
CA LEU A 357 26.38 17.35 -9.66
C LEU A 357 26.83 18.74 -9.16
N GLY A 358 26.92 18.96 -7.85
CA GLY A 358 27.21 20.27 -7.26
C GLY A 358 26.07 21.29 -7.44
N MET A 359 24.84 20.83 -7.71
CA MET A 359 23.65 21.68 -7.84
C MET A 359 23.01 21.86 -6.46
N SER A 360 22.89 23.12 -6.04
CA SER A 360 22.31 23.49 -4.74
C SER A 360 20.78 23.35 -4.72
N VAL A 361 20.28 22.76 -3.63
CA VAL A 361 18.86 22.71 -3.27
C VAL A 361 18.68 23.56 -2.01
N PRO A 362 17.80 24.57 -2.00
CA PRO A 362 16.83 24.95 -3.03
C PRO A 362 17.29 26.01 -4.04
N GLU A 363 18.52 26.54 -3.95
CA GLU A 363 18.91 27.77 -4.65
C GLU A 363 18.90 27.63 -6.18
N GLN A 364 19.46 26.53 -6.71
CA GLN A 364 19.48 26.24 -8.14
C GLN A 364 18.31 25.35 -8.58
N VAL A 365 18.00 24.30 -7.79
CA VAL A 365 16.91 23.38 -8.08
C VAL A 365 16.09 23.18 -6.82
N GLN A 366 14.79 23.46 -6.92
CA GLN A 366 13.85 23.17 -5.83
C GLN A 366 13.31 21.75 -5.95
N VAL A 367 13.10 21.06 -4.83
CA VAL A 367 12.62 19.66 -4.85
C VAL A 367 11.40 19.52 -3.95
N VAL A 368 10.34 18.91 -4.48
CA VAL A 368 9.16 18.49 -3.72
C VAL A 368 8.97 16.99 -3.92
N GLY A 369 8.80 16.27 -2.81
CA GLY A 369 8.44 14.85 -2.79
C GLY A 369 6.94 14.62 -2.59
N PHE A 370 6.61 13.38 -2.29
CA PHE A 370 5.25 12.94 -1.98
C PHE A 370 5.36 11.75 -1.04
N ASP A 371 4.52 11.70 0.00
CA ASP A 371 4.31 10.64 1.01
C ASP A 371 4.48 11.20 2.43
N ASP A 372 5.18 12.33 2.60
CA ASP A 372 5.64 12.95 3.87
C ASP A 372 6.10 11.89 4.88
N ILE A 373 7.10 11.10 4.45
CA ILE A 373 7.73 10.09 5.30
C ILE A 373 8.59 10.77 6.38
N ASP A 374 8.76 10.12 7.53
CA ASP A 374 9.53 10.66 8.65
C ASP A 374 10.97 11.06 8.22
N GLU A 375 11.59 10.33 7.31
CA GLU A 375 12.93 10.61 6.77
C GLU A 375 13.01 11.97 6.06
N ALA A 376 11.90 12.46 5.47
CA ALA A 376 11.85 13.74 4.78
C ALA A 376 12.26 14.91 5.70
N GLN A 377 12.04 14.80 7.00
CA GLN A 377 12.39 15.83 7.97
C GLN A 377 13.91 15.93 8.22
N TYR A 378 14.64 14.86 7.94
CA TYR A 378 16.04 14.68 8.33
C TYR A 378 17.01 14.73 7.14
N THR A 379 16.51 14.99 5.94
CA THR A 379 17.36 15.28 4.78
C THR A 379 18.01 16.66 4.93
N VAL A 380 19.08 16.91 4.17
CA VAL A 380 19.74 18.22 4.13
C VAL A 380 19.73 18.75 2.68
N PRO A 381 18.93 19.80 2.39
CA PRO A 381 17.93 20.42 3.27
C PRO A 381 16.75 19.47 3.55
N SER A 382 15.91 19.80 4.54
CA SER A 382 14.70 19.03 4.84
C SER A 382 13.71 19.07 3.68
N LEU A 383 13.15 17.93 3.30
CA LEU A 383 12.36 17.75 2.09
C LEU A 383 10.93 18.26 2.28
N THR A 384 10.53 19.22 1.45
CA THR A 384 9.13 19.58 1.21
C THR A 384 8.43 18.40 0.57
N SER A 385 7.30 17.97 1.13
CA SER A 385 6.58 16.79 0.66
C SER A 385 5.08 16.95 0.78
N VAL A 386 4.34 16.19 -0.03
CA VAL A 386 2.89 16.05 0.09
C VAL A 386 2.57 14.94 1.09
N ASP A 387 1.87 15.25 2.17
CA ASP A 387 1.22 14.26 3.02
C ASP A 387 -0.09 13.80 2.37
N PRO A 388 -0.26 12.51 2.03
CA PRO A 388 -1.50 11.99 1.46
C PRO A 388 -2.64 11.85 2.49
N GLY A 389 -2.44 12.30 3.73
CA GLY A 389 -3.40 12.11 4.83
C GLY A 389 -3.33 10.70 5.40
N LYS A 390 -2.12 10.22 5.72
CA LYS A 390 -1.89 8.84 6.22
C LYS A 390 -2.74 8.49 7.44
N LEU A 391 -3.03 9.49 8.29
CA LEU A 391 -3.84 9.34 9.48
C LEU A 391 -5.31 9.08 9.11
N GLU A 392 -5.89 9.96 8.29
CA GLU A 392 -7.26 9.85 7.82
C GLU A 392 -7.47 8.59 6.98
N LEU A 393 -6.48 8.22 6.16
CA LEU A 393 -6.51 6.97 5.40
C LEU A 393 -6.64 5.76 6.33
N ALA A 394 -5.82 5.70 7.39
CA ALA A 394 -5.88 4.62 8.37
C ALA A 394 -7.21 4.61 9.15
N GLU A 395 -7.75 5.77 9.51
CA GLU A 395 -9.04 5.90 10.21
C GLU A 395 -10.20 5.39 9.36
N ASN A 396 -10.28 5.83 8.11
CA ASN A 396 -11.33 5.39 7.19
C ASN A 396 -11.24 3.88 6.91
N ILE A 397 -10.03 3.34 6.72
CA ILE A 397 -9.83 1.91 6.51
C ILE A 397 -10.34 1.10 7.72
N VAL A 398 -9.98 1.51 8.93
CA VAL A 398 -10.40 0.82 10.16
C VAL A 398 -11.90 0.91 10.35
N GLU A 399 -12.49 2.10 10.21
CA GLU A 399 -13.93 2.32 10.36
C GLU A 399 -14.74 1.43 9.40
N LEU A 400 -14.36 1.44 8.12
CA LEU A 400 -15.05 0.66 7.09
C LEU A 400 -14.91 -0.84 7.35
N LEU A 401 -13.69 -1.31 7.64
CA LEU A 401 -13.46 -2.73 7.86
C LEU A 401 -14.19 -3.23 9.12
N GLU A 402 -14.13 -2.47 10.21
CA GLU A 402 -14.86 -2.79 11.45
C GLU A 402 -16.36 -2.88 11.22
N LYS A 403 -16.94 -1.90 10.50
CA LYS A 403 -18.36 -1.89 10.14
C LYS A 403 -18.74 -3.15 9.38
N ARG A 404 -17.98 -3.54 8.36
CA ARG A 404 -18.25 -4.75 7.56
C ARG A 404 -18.15 -6.03 8.38
N MET A 405 -17.20 -6.09 9.30
CA MET A 405 -17.01 -7.24 10.18
C MET A 405 -18.16 -7.36 11.18
N LEU A 406 -18.68 -6.24 11.69
CA LEU A 406 -19.87 -6.23 12.54
C LEU A 406 -21.13 -6.70 11.77
N GLU A 407 -21.37 -6.17 10.56
CA GLU A 407 -22.49 -6.60 9.69
C GLU A 407 -22.45 -8.10 9.40
N GLN A 408 -21.26 -8.64 9.10
CA GLN A 408 -21.09 -10.07 8.85
C GLN A 408 -21.31 -10.90 10.12
N GLY A 409 -20.79 -10.46 11.28
CA GLY A 409 -20.96 -11.14 12.56
C GLY A 409 -22.41 -11.18 13.04
N GLN A 410 -23.16 -10.11 12.78
CA GLN A 410 -24.60 -10.02 13.06
C GLN A 410 -25.47 -10.75 12.02
N ARG A 411 -24.87 -11.26 10.93
CA ARG A 411 -25.57 -11.88 9.80
C ARG A 411 -26.65 -10.97 9.20
N VAL A 412 -26.34 -9.68 9.09
CA VAL A 412 -27.23 -8.71 8.43
C VAL A 412 -27.49 -9.20 7.00
N PRO A 413 -28.77 -9.32 6.57
CA PRO A 413 -29.15 -9.69 5.21
C PRO A 413 -28.46 -8.78 4.19
N ALA A 414 -28.16 -9.30 3.00
CA ALA A 414 -27.36 -8.56 2.01
C ALA A 414 -28.06 -7.25 1.57
N GLU A 415 -29.38 -7.27 1.52
CA GLU A 415 -30.26 -6.15 1.20
C GLU A 415 -30.26 -5.02 2.25
N ASP A 416 -29.92 -5.33 3.50
CA ASP A 416 -29.93 -4.38 4.64
C ASP A 416 -28.52 -3.89 5.00
N ARG A 417 -27.47 -4.42 4.34
CA ARG A 417 -26.09 -3.96 4.55
C ARG A 417 -25.91 -2.56 3.99
N ALA A 418 -25.05 -1.78 4.63
CA ALA A 418 -24.69 -0.48 4.07
C ALA A 418 -24.10 -0.65 2.66
N GLN A 419 -24.38 0.28 1.77
CA GLN A 419 -23.76 0.27 0.44
C GLN A 419 -22.24 0.46 0.56
N PRO A 420 -21.43 -0.11 -0.34
CA PRO A 420 -20.01 0.19 -0.43
C PRO A 420 -19.77 1.68 -0.66
N VAL A 421 -18.70 2.21 -0.08
CA VAL A 421 -18.35 3.63 -0.18
C VAL A 421 -16.95 3.83 -0.75
N GLU A 422 -16.82 4.89 -1.54
CA GLU A 422 -15.52 5.41 -1.96
C GLU A 422 -15.16 6.62 -1.09
N VAL A 423 -13.97 6.57 -0.50
CA VAL A 423 -13.39 7.65 0.31
C VAL A 423 -12.15 8.19 -0.39
N ILE A 424 -12.13 9.50 -0.62
CA ILE A 424 -10.98 10.22 -1.15
C ILE A 424 -10.39 11.10 -0.07
N VAL A 425 -9.19 10.76 0.40
CA VAL A 425 -8.45 11.53 1.39
C VAL A 425 -7.75 12.70 0.72
N GLN A 426 -7.96 13.89 1.30
CA GLN A 426 -7.42 15.14 0.78
C GLN A 426 -5.95 15.33 1.23
N PRO A 427 -5.03 15.59 0.28
CA PRO A 427 -3.62 15.76 0.56
C PRO A 427 -3.31 17.15 1.12
N ARG A 428 -2.15 17.27 1.77
CA ARG A 428 -1.63 18.54 2.29
C ARG A 428 -0.15 18.68 1.99
N LEU A 429 0.33 19.91 1.84
CA LEU A 429 1.75 20.17 1.60
C LEU A 429 2.48 20.48 2.91
N SER A 430 3.47 19.66 3.24
CA SER A 430 4.43 19.86 4.32
C SER A 430 5.64 20.63 3.79
N VAL A 431 5.61 21.97 3.87
CA VAL A 431 6.68 22.85 3.36
C VAL A 431 7.92 22.83 4.26
N ARG A 432 9.10 22.60 3.67
CA ARG A 432 10.41 22.52 4.34
C ARG A 432 11.53 23.15 3.49
N GLY A 433 12.79 22.90 3.87
CA GLY A 433 13.97 23.58 3.33
C GLY A 433 14.36 23.26 1.88
N SER A 434 13.79 22.24 1.24
CA SER A 434 14.09 21.90 -0.17
C SER A 434 13.41 22.81 -1.19
N THR A 435 12.67 23.83 -0.74
CA THR A 435 12.06 24.89 -1.55
C THR A 435 12.28 26.25 -0.89
N ARG A 436 12.25 27.33 -1.69
CA ARG A 436 12.55 28.71 -1.24
C ARG A 436 11.44 29.37 -0.43
#